data_AF-A0A1T4YEV6-F1
#
_entry.id   AF-A0A1T4YEV6-F1
#
_cell.length_a   1.000
_cell.length_b   1.000
_cell.length_c   1.000
_cell.angle_alpha   90.00
_cell.angle_beta   90.00
_cell.angle_gamma   90.00
#
_symmetry.space_group_name_H-M   'P 1'
#
loop_
_entity.id
_entity.type
_entity.pdbx_description
1 polymer ?
#
loop_
_entity_poly.entity_id
_entity_poly.type
_entity_poly.pdbx_seq_one_letter_code
_entity_poly.pdbx_strand_id
1 'polypeptide(L)' 'MGHYEVNTLEEKLVCDYTGYNFDRLEELTVFEYWLLLRDAVIYNYNQTKEGREYLENCWRLEQTEPDRKILREKTRRKEG' A
#
# COMPACT_ATOMS: atom_id res chain seq x y z
N MET A 1 -2.26 7.15 -23.90
CA MET A 1 -3.10 7.34 -22.69
C MET A 1 -4.51 7.62 -23.19
N GLY A 2 -5.53 6.92 -22.70
CA GLY A 2 -6.92 7.13 -23.15
C GLY A 2 -7.47 8.49 -22.71
N HIS A 3 -8.42 9.03 -23.46
CA HIS A 3 -9.09 10.32 -23.17
C HIS A 3 -10.22 10.21 -22.13
N TYR A 4 -10.43 9.04 -21.54
CA TYR A 4 -11.54 8.77 -20.63
C TYR A 4 -11.01 8.38 -19.26
N GLU A 5 -11.66 8.93 -18.23
CA GLU A 5 -11.36 8.65 -16.83
C GLU A 5 -12.27 7.53 -16.31
N VAL A 6 -11.69 6.63 -15.51
CA VAL A 6 -12.43 5.58 -14.81
C VAL A 6 -12.62 6.04 -13.37
N ASN A 7 -13.84 6.41 -13.01
CA ASN A 7 -14.15 6.94 -11.68
C ASN A 7 -14.27 5.86 -10.60
N THR A 8 -14.42 4.58 -11.00
CA THR A 8 -14.71 3.46 -10.08
C THR A 8 -13.55 2.49 -9.91
N LEU A 9 -12.32 3.00 -10.07
CA LEU A 9 -11.13 2.16 -10.01
C LEU A 9 -10.92 1.56 -8.61
N GLU A 10 -11.26 2.30 -7.56
CA GLU A 10 -11.14 1.88 -6.17
C GLU A 10 -12.11 0.74 -5.84
N GLU A 11 -13.37 0.87 -6.24
CA GLU A 11 -14.41 -0.16 -6.09
C GLU A 11 -14.00 -1.42 -6.85
N LYS A 12 -13.48 -1.27 -8.07
CA LYS A 12 -12.95 -2.39 -8.85
C LYS A 12 -11.81 -3.09 -8.12
N LEU A 13 -10.90 -2.34 -7.50
CA LEU A 13 -9.78 -2.89 -6.75
C LEU A 13 -10.24 -3.69 -5.52
N VAL A 14 -11.24 -3.18 -4.79
CA VAL A 14 -11.85 -3.90 -3.65
C VAL A 14 -12.59 -5.15 -4.12
N CYS A 15 -13.34 -5.07 -5.22
CA CYS A 15 -14.01 -6.23 -5.81
C CYS A 15 -13.00 -7.32 -6.19
N ASP A 16 -11.90 -6.96 -6.86
CA ASP A 16 -10.87 -7.91 -7.25
C ASP A 16 -10.20 -8.59 -6.04
N TYR A 17 -10.03 -7.86 -4.94
CA TYR A 17 -9.42 -8.37 -3.71
C TYR A 17 -10.36 -9.28 -2.90
N THR A 18 -11.64 -8.94 -2.83
CA THR A 18 -12.62 -9.60 -1.94
C THR A 18 -13.51 -10.62 -2.64
N GLY A 19 -13.65 -10.51 -3.96
CA GLY A 19 -14.66 -11.24 -4.74
C GLY A 19 -16.07 -10.65 -4.62
N TYR A 20 -16.25 -9.50 -3.97
CA TYR A 20 -17.55 -8.82 -3.92
C TYR A 20 -17.90 -8.17 -5.27
N ASN A 21 -19.19 -7.92 -5.45
CA ASN A 21 -19.71 -7.09 -6.53
C ASN A 21 -20.00 -5.67 -6.01
N PHE A 22 -20.33 -4.77 -6.93
CA PHE A 22 -20.59 -3.36 -6.61
C PHE A 22 -21.78 -3.20 -5.66
N ASP A 23 -22.87 -3.96 -5.87
CA ASP A 23 -24.05 -3.93 -4.99
C ASP A 23 -23.66 -4.24 -3.54
N ARG A 24 -22.80 -5.24 -3.32
CA ARG A 24 -22.34 -5.60 -1.97
C ARG A 24 -21.44 -4.53 -1.36
N LEU A 25 -20.70 -3.76 -2.16
CA LEU A 25 -19.90 -2.65 -1.64
C LEU A 25 -20.76 -1.52 -1.07
N GLU A 26 -21.93 -1.25 -1.67
CA GLU A 26 -22.85 -0.22 -1.19
C GLU A 26 -23.45 -0.55 0.20
N GLU A 27 -23.44 -1.83 0.58
CA GLU A 27 -23.91 -2.30 1.88
C GLU A 27 -22.84 -2.18 2.98
N LEU A 28 -21.58 -1.90 2.63
CA LEU A 28 -20.50 -1.74 3.60
C LEU A 28 -20.59 -0.41 4.33
N THR A 29 -20.22 -0.42 5.62
CA THR A 29 -19.93 0.83 6.30
C THR A 29 -18.68 1.48 5.70
N VAL A 30 -18.57 2.80 5.82
CA VAL A 30 -17.39 3.54 5.33
C VAL A 30 -16.08 3.01 5.91
N PHE A 31 -16.08 2.54 7.17
CA PHE A 31 -14.90 1.98 7.81
C PHE A 31 -14.50 0.62 7.23
N GLU A 32 -15.49 -0.25 6.95
CA GLU A 32 -15.23 -1.55 6.31
C GLU A 32 -14.70 -1.35 4.88
N TYR A 33 -15.31 -0.45 4.11
CA TYR A 33 -14.85 -0.15 2.76
C TYR A 33 -13.40 0.37 2.75
N TRP A 34 -13.06 1.34 3.60
CA TRP A 34 -11.70 1.88 3.66
C TRP A 34 -10.66 0.86 4.16
N LEU A 35 -11.02 -0.01 5.10
CA LEU A 35 -10.15 -1.09 5.54
C LEU A 35 -9.83 -2.02 4.36
N LEU A 36 -10.86 -2.46 3.63
CA LEU A 36 -10.70 -3.36 2.49
C LEU A 36 -9.97 -2.70 1.33
N LEU A 37 -10.22 -1.41 1.06
CA LEU A 37 -9.49 -0.65 0.04
C LEU A 37 -8.00 -0.57 0.36
N ARG A 38 -7.65 -0.25 1.61
CA ARG A 38 -6.24 -0.21 2.03
C ARG A 38 -5.57 -1.56 1.83
N ASP A 39 -6.20 -2.64 2.27
CA ASP A 39 -5.63 -3.98 2.18
C ASP A 39 -5.54 -4.46 0.72
N ALA A 40 -6.53 -4.13 -0.11
CA ALA A 40 -6.51 -4.40 -1.54
C ALA A 40 -5.35 -3.67 -2.24
N VAL A 41 -5.08 -2.40 -1.89
CA VAL A 41 -3.94 -1.65 -2.44
C VAL A 41 -2.62 -2.31 -2.05
N ILE A 42 -2.44 -2.62 -0.76
CA ILE A 42 -1.23 -3.27 -0.25
C ILE A 42 -1.04 -4.65 -0.89
N TYR A 43 -2.10 -5.44 -1.01
CA TYR A 43 -2.08 -6.76 -1.63
C TYR A 43 -1.60 -6.69 -3.08
N ASN A 44 -2.14 -5.75 -3.86
CA ASN A 44 -1.77 -5.55 -5.26
C ASN A 44 -0.29 -5.17 -5.42
N TYR A 45 0.20 -4.21 -4.63
CA TYR A 45 1.62 -3.84 -4.68
C TYR A 45 2.55 -4.96 -4.23
N ASN A 46 2.11 -5.82 -3.31
CA ASN A 46 2.92 -6.97 -2.89
C ASN A 46 3.13 -8.03 -3.99
N GLN A 47 2.33 -8.04 -5.06
CA GLN A 47 2.45 -9.04 -6.13
C GLN A 47 3.70 -8.84 -7.00
N THR A 48 4.21 -7.62 -7.12
CA THR A 48 5.36 -7.29 -7.99
C THR A 48 6.57 -6.89 -7.17
N LYS A 49 7.76 -7.00 -7.77
CA LYS A 49 8.99 -6.57 -7.10
C LYS A 49 9.00 -5.05 -6.90
N GLU A 50 8.64 -4.32 -7.95
CA GLU A 50 8.58 -2.86 -7.97
C GLU A 50 7.53 -2.34 -6.97
N GLY A 51 6.40 -3.04 -6.84
CA GLY A 51 5.38 -2.68 -5.87
C GLY A 51 5.82 -2.92 -4.41
N ARG A 52 6.53 -4.01 -4.13
CA ARG A 52 7.15 -4.21 -2.81
C ARG A 52 8.18 -3.13 -2.50
N GLU A 53 9.02 -2.77 -3.47
CA GLU A 53 9.97 -1.66 -3.31
C GLU A 53 9.27 -0.31 -3.07
N TYR A 54 8.11 -0.07 -3.69
CA TYR A 54 7.29 1.10 -3.41
C TYR A 54 6.79 1.11 -1.96
N LEU A 55 6.22 0.00 -1.47
CA LEU A 55 5.73 -0.11 -0.09
C LEU A 55 6.85 0.05 0.95
N GLU A 56 8.03 -0.52 0.71
CA GLU A 56 9.22 -0.33 1.57
C GLU A 56 9.62 1.15 1.65
N ASN A 57 9.54 1.88 0.53
CA ASN A 57 9.80 3.31 0.52
C ASN A 57 8.74 4.11 1.29
N CYS A 58 7.45 3.77 1.15
CA CYS A 58 6.39 4.36 1.97
C CYS A 58 6.67 4.15 3.45
N TRP A 59 6.93 2.90 3.86
CA TRP A 59 7.25 2.57 5.25
C TRP A 59 8.45 3.36 5.78
N ARG A 60 9.51 3.48 4.98
CA ARG A 60 10.71 4.26 5.33
C ARG A 60 10.41 5.74 5.52
N LEU A 61 9.50 6.33 4.73
CA LEU A 61 9.11 7.74 4.82
C LEU A 61 8.21 8.03 6.03
N GLU A 62 7.45 7.03 6.50
CA GLU A 62 6.62 7.14 7.71
C GLU A 62 7.43 7.12 9.01
N GLN A 63 8.71 6.72 8.96
CA GLN A 63 9.58 6.71 10.14
C GLN A 63 9.91 8.13 10.58
N THR A 64 9.51 8.48 11.81
CA THR A 64 9.80 9.80 12.41
C THR A 64 11.07 9.79 13.27
N GLU A 65 11.52 8.61 13.72
CA GLU A 65 12.75 8.45 14.48
C GLU A 65 13.85 7.76 13.65
N PRO A 66 15.11 8.22 13.77
CA PRO A 66 16.21 7.58 13.06
C PRO A 66 16.49 6.19 13.66
N ASP A 67 16.72 5.21 12.79
CA ASP A 67 17.23 3.89 13.20
C ASP A 67 18.66 4.02 13.75
N ARG A 68 18.73 4.21 15.07
CA ARG A 68 19.99 4.42 15.79
C ARG A 68 20.90 3.20 15.73
N LYS A 69 20.35 1.99 15.55
CA LYS A 69 21.13 0.75 15.49
C LYS A 69 21.89 0.67 14.17
N ILE A 70 21.20 0.87 13.05
CA ILE A 70 21.82 0.93 11.73
C ILE A 70 22.85 2.07 11.66
N LEU A 71 22.54 3.22 12.26
CA LEU A 71 23.46 4.36 12.31
C LEU A 71 24.79 4.00 12.99
N ARG A 72 24.72 3.34 14.16
CA ARG A 72 25.92 2.90 14.92
C ARG A 72 26.74 1.86 14.16
N GLU A 73 26.10 0.91 13.49
CA GLU A 73 26.79 -0.10 12.67
C GLU A 73 27.51 0.52 11.47
N LYS A 74 26.88 1.49 10.79
CA LYS A 74 27.53 2.22 9.68
C LYS A 74 28.72 3.07 10.15
N THR A 75 28.63 3.71 11.31
CA THR A 75 29.74 4.50 11.85
C THR A 75 30.94 3.61 12.19
N ARG A 76 30.70 2.46 12.86
CA ARG A 76 31.78 1.51 13.19
C ARG A 76 32.50 0.92 11.97
N ARG A 77 31.80 0.69 10.86
CA ARG A 77 32.40 0.20 9.61
C ARG A 77 33.25 1.24 8.87
N LYS A 78 33.13 2.53 9.21
CA LYS A 78 33.95 3.60 8.61
C LYS A 78 35.24 3.89 9.39
N GLU A 79 35.34 3.40 10.62
CA GLU A 79 36.48 3.62 11.52
C GLU A 79 37.51 2.47 11.49
N GLY A 80 37.24 1.39 10.76
CA GLY A 80 38.18 0.29 10.49
C GLY A 80 38.49 0.18 9.01
#